data_AF-A0A1G1YUD6-F1
#
_entry.id   AF-A0A1G1YUD6-F1
#
_cell.length_a   1.000
_cell.length_b   1.000
_cell.length_c   1.000
_cell.angle_alpha   90.00
_cell.angle_beta   90.00
_cell.angle_gamma   90.00
#
_symmetry.space_group_name_H-M   'P 1'
#
loop_
_entity.id
_entity.type
_entity.pdbx_description
1 polymer ?
#
loop_
_entity_poly.entity_id
_entity_poly.type
_entity_poly.pdbx_seq_one_letter_code
_entity_poly.pdbx_strand_id
1 'polypeptide(L)'
;MSNQIQNPKFQKFKKILKFINLNFKFICPDFFQIYDLVKNRGSRKYYFKINMRENLRFGIRDFRCPLRLASSEASRRFGFSLIEVVVTLGIFSLLSVVIIDVYLLALKSQQQTSLRQQTLANLRYAAETISRQIRNSEIDYNYSYNQDGDSGLNGAETELALIDQAGNNYIYSLNGGELYATVNGQPSPLTEINQVKVLKALFFIEPIKDPFKEERCNAGLNPTGCLNGPPPISCTLNDSALQVRTGFCQCAQNTDCATGFCDLAQGICLPVNEQPRVTMILGFQSAGQRPQDIKTVYLQTTASSRVYKR
;
A
#
# COMPACT_ATOMS: atom_id res chain seq x y z
N MET A 1 -29.87 11.20 31.66
CA MET A 1 -28.89 10.61 30.74
C MET A 1 -29.65 9.99 29.57
N SER A 2 -29.63 10.64 28.40
CA SER A 2 -30.14 10.07 27.16
C SER A 2 -29.13 10.36 26.07
N ASN A 3 -28.58 9.29 25.52
CA ASN A 3 -27.45 9.27 24.60
C ASN A 3 -27.86 9.81 23.22
N GLN A 4 -27.23 10.91 22.82
CA GLN A 4 -27.26 11.37 21.43
C GLN A 4 -26.32 10.48 20.60
N ILE A 5 -26.88 9.61 19.77
CA ILE A 5 -26.14 8.84 18.78
C ILE A 5 -25.72 9.80 17.66
N GLN A 6 -24.46 10.27 17.71
CA GLN A 6 -23.90 11.11 16.66
C GLN A 6 -23.49 10.26 15.46
N ASN A 7 -24.17 10.44 14.33
CA ASN A 7 -23.80 9.81 13.06
C ASN A 7 -22.65 10.60 12.39
N PRO A 8 -21.46 10.01 12.19
CA PRO A 8 -20.26 10.71 11.71
C PRO A 8 -20.37 11.22 10.26
N LYS A 9 -21.34 10.74 9.47
CA LYS A 9 -21.56 11.25 8.09
C LYS A 9 -22.14 12.68 8.08
N PHE A 10 -22.87 13.09 9.11
CA PHE A 10 -23.53 14.40 9.17
C PHE A 10 -22.57 15.54 9.55
N GLN A 11 -21.54 15.24 10.35
CA GLN A 11 -20.51 16.20 10.75
C GLN A 11 -19.63 16.65 9.56
N LYS A 12 -19.38 15.76 8.60
CA LYS A 12 -18.57 16.07 7.40
C LYS A 12 -19.29 17.03 6.45
N PHE A 13 -20.62 16.93 6.35
CA PHE A 13 -21.45 17.83 5.55
C PHE A 13 -21.50 19.25 6.13
N LYS A 14 -21.51 19.36 7.47
CA LYS A 14 -21.50 20.65 8.19
C LYS A 14 -20.20 21.44 8.00
N LYS A 15 -19.07 20.76 7.80
CA LYS A 15 -17.77 21.39 7.51
C LYS A 15 -17.68 21.96 6.10
N ILE A 16 -18.31 21.30 5.11
CA ILE A 16 -18.31 21.76 3.71
C ILE A 16 -19.19 23.01 3.54
N LEU A 17 -20.32 23.09 4.25
CA LEU A 17 -21.22 24.25 4.20
C LEU A 17 -20.66 25.51 4.87
N LYS A 18 -19.67 25.39 5.77
CA LYS A 18 -19.06 26.56 6.43
C LYS A 18 -18.05 27.31 5.54
N PHE A 19 -17.60 26.70 4.43
CA PHE A 19 -16.66 27.30 3.49
C PHE A 19 -17.33 28.21 2.44
N ILE A 20 -18.66 28.19 2.31
CA ILE A 20 -19.40 28.89 1.24
C ILE A 20 -20.23 30.08 1.75
N ASN A 21 -20.21 30.38 3.05
CA ASN A 21 -20.90 31.55 3.62
C ASN A 21 -22.38 31.73 3.18
N LEU A 22 -23.11 30.61 3.06
CA LEU A 22 -24.54 30.59 2.78
C LEU A 22 -25.33 30.28 4.06
N ASN A 23 -25.96 31.30 4.62
CA ASN A 23 -26.88 31.17 5.75
C ASN A 23 -28.26 30.69 5.25
N PHE A 24 -28.47 29.37 5.19
CA PHE A 24 -29.82 28.82 5.08
C PHE A 24 -30.37 28.46 6.46
N LYS A 25 -31.39 29.20 6.88
CA LYS A 25 -32.21 28.88 8.06
C LYS A 25 -33.25 27.84 7.64
N PHE A 26 -32.93 26.56 7.80
CA PHE A 26 -33.90 25.49 7.67
C PHE A 26 -34.72 25.38 8.95
N ILE A 27 -36.03 25.56 8.84
CA ILE A 27 -37.02 25.16 9.85
C ILE A 27 -37.75 23.94 9.28
N CYS A 28 -37.95 22.94 10.15
CA CYS A 28 -38.51 21.60 9.94
C CYS A 28 -37.50 20.50 9.56
N PRO A 29 -36.91 19.81 10.55
CA PRO A 29 -36.44 18.45 10.39
C PRO A 29 -37.60 17.46 10.61
N ASP A 30 -37.41 16.29 10.00
CA ASP A 30 -38.09 15.02 10.25
C ASP A 30 -39.39 14.71 9.49
N PHE A 31 -39.41 13.48 8.99
CA PHE A 31 -40.49 12.76 8.32
C PHE A 31 -40.76 13.08 6.84
N PHE A 32 -40.00 12.44 5.96
CA PHE A 32 -40.44 12.20 4.58
C PHE A 32 -40.01 10.80 4.12
N GLN A 33 -40.98 9.89 3.95
CA GLN A 33 -40.88 8.85 2.92
C GLN A 33 -42.24 8.62 2.24
N ILE A 34 -42.17 8.74 0.91
CA ILE A 34 -43.00 8.17 -0.18
C ILE A 34 -44.50 8.47 -0.13
N TYR A 35 -44.97 9.31 -1.07
CA TYR A 35 -46.39 9.51 -1.36
C TYR A 35 -46.73 8.94 -2.74
N ASP A 36 -47.71 8.04 -2.79
CA ASP A 36 -48.33 7.58 -4.03
C ASP A 36 -49.44 8.56 -4.47
N LEU A 37 -49.41 8.97 -5.74
CA LEU A 37 -50.43 9.80 -6.37
C LEU A 37 -51.62 8.94 -6.79
N VAL A 38 -52.69 8.94 -5.99
CA VAL A 38 -53.92 8.21 -6.34
C VAL A 38 -54.87 9.13 -7.11
N LYS A 39 -55.15 8.77 -8.37
CA LYS A 39 -56.14 9.45 -9.22
C LYS A 39 -57.54 8.87 -8.95
N ASN A 40 -58.46 9.71 -8.49
CA ASN A 40 -59.85 9.29 -8.30
C ASN A 40 -60.57 9.25 -9.67
N ARG A 41 -61.09 8.09 -10.10
CA ARG A 41 -61.81 7.96 -11.38
C ARG A 41 -63.15 8.70 -11.28
N GLY A 42 -63.17 9.93 -11.78
CA GLY A 42 -64.37 10.78 -11.86
C GLY A 42 -64.15 12.27 -11.57
N SER A 43 -62.98 12.69 -11.09
CA SER A 43 -62.66 14.12 -10.90
C SER A 43 -61.22 14.47 -11.26
N ARG A 44 -60.95 15.70 -11.74
CA ARG A 44 -59.59 16.22 -12.04
C ARG A 44 -58.82 16.68 -10.80
N LYS A 45 -59.19 16.20 -9.60
CA LYS A 45 -58.53 16.59 -8.35
C LYS A 45 -57.66 15.43 -7.86
N TYR A 46 -56.38 15.71 -7.67
CA TYR A 46 -55.46 14.82 -6.97
C TYR A 46 -55.51 15.15 -5.49
N TYR A 47 -55.55 14.12 -4.65
CA TYR A 47 -55.47 14.30 -3.20
C TYR A 47 -54.38 13.40 -2.65
N PHE A 48 -53.63 13.91 -1.68
CA PHE A 48 -52.70 13.10 -0.91
C PHE A 48 -53.49 12.34 0.16
N LYS A 49 -53.47 11.01 0.09
CA LYS A 49 -54.07 10.17 1.12
C LYS A 49 -53.02 9.90 2.18
N ILE A 50 -53.14 10.57 3.33
CA ILE A 50 -52.26 10.35 4.48
C ILE A 50 -52.84 9.18 5.28
N ASN A 51 -52.18 8.02 5.24
CA ASN A 51 -52.48 6.92 6.15
C ASN A 51 -51.61 7.08 7.40
N MET A 52 -52.20 7.54 8.50
CA MET A 52 -51.52 7.52 9.79
C MET A 52 -51.76 6.16 10.47
N ARG A 53 -50.68 5.42 10.72
CA ARG A 53 -50.66 4.35 11.71
C ARG A 53 -50.38 4.99 13.07
N GLU A 54 -51.24 4.67 14.03
CA GLU A 54 -51.14 4.90 15.47
C GLU A 54 -51.51 6.31 16.00
N ASN A 55 -52.66 6.29 16.68
CA ASN A 55 -53.16 7.12 17.77
C ASN A 55 -52.26 8.27 18.26
N LEU A 56 -52.51 9.47 17.74
CA LEU A 56 -52.25 10.72 18.47
C LEU A 56 -53.48 11.64 18.34
N ARG A 57 -54.19 11.81 19.46
CA ARG A 57 -55.23 12.82 19.65
C ARG A 57 -54.57 14.20 19.62
N PHE A 58 -54.73 14.92 18.50
CA PHE A 58 -54.57 16.37 18.48
C PHE A 58 -55.79 16.99 17.79
N GLY A 59 -56.46 17.90 18.51
CA GLY A 59 -57.62 18.64 18.01
C GLY A 59 -57.21 19.59 16.89
N ILE A 60 -57.70 19.32 15.69
CA ILE A 60 -57.51 20.18 14.52
C ILE A 60 -58.50 21.35 14.67
N ARG A 61 -58.01 22.52 15.10
CA ARG A 61 -58.71 23.78 14.80
C ARG A 61 -58.32 24.18 13.38
N ASP A 62 -59.33 24.31 12.53
CA ASP A 62 -59.32 24.80 11.15
C ASP A 62 -58.17 25.78 10.86
N PHE A 63 -57.06 25.28 10.30
CA PHE A 63 -56.16 26.11 9.50
C PHE A 63 -56.80 26.30 8.12
N ARG A 64 -57.84 27.15 8.06
CA ARG A 64 -58.19 27.80 6.80
C ARG A 64 -57.14 28.88 6.57
N CYS A 65 -56.02 28.50 5.97
CA CYS A 65 -55.30 29.46 5.13
C CYS A 65 -56.07 29.53 3.82
N PRO A 66 -56.82 30.60 3.52
CA PRO A 66 -57.14 30.89 2.14
C PRO A 66 -55.81 31.21 1.48
N LEU A 67 -55.25 30.24 0.76
CA LEU A 67 -54.28 30.49 -0.29
C LEU A 67 -54.98 31.35 -1.35
N ARG A 68 -55.09 32.64 -1.06
CA ARG A 68 -55.40 33.66 -2.04
C ARG A 68 -54.11 33.80 -2.85
N LEU A 69 -53.98 32.95 -3.85
CA LEU A 69 -53.15 33.27 -5.01
C LEU A 69 -53.76 34.55 -5.58
N ALA A 70 -53.28 35.70 -5.12
CA ALA A 70 -53.47 36.95 -5.82
C ALA A 70 -52.72 36.79 -7.15
N SER A 71 -53.43 36.28 -8.16
CA SER A 71 -53.10 36.55 -9.54
C SER A 71 -53.27 38.05 -9.74
N SER A 72 -52.18 38.79 -9.52
CA SER A 72 -52.08 40.17 -9.98
C SER A 72 -52.00 40.12 -11.50
N GLU A 73 -53.16 40.16 -12.15
CA GLU A 73 -53.28 40.61 -13.53
C GLU A 73 -52.82 42.06 -13.61
N ALA A 74 -51.53 42.22 -13.82
CA ALA A 74 -50.95 43.34 -14.55
C ALA A 74 -49.74 42.78 -15.27
N SER A 75 -49.97 41.87 -16.23
CA SER A 75 -48.95 41.49 -17.21
C SER A 75 -48.70 42.69 -18.13
N ARG A 76 -48.01 43.72 -17.62
CA ARG A 76 -47.17 44.54 -18.48
C ARG A 76 -46.23 43.55 -19.13
N ARG A 77 -46.35 43.37 -20.45
CA ARG A 77 -45.36 42.62 -21.22
C ARG A 77 -44.06 43.40 -21.14
N PHE A 78 -43.29 43.18 -20.07
CA PHE A 78 -41.90 43.58 -19.99
C PHE A 78 -41.16 42.64 -20.95
N GLY A 79 -41.10 43.05 -22.21
CA GLY A 79 -40.17 42.46 -23.16
C GLY A 79 -38.76 42.85 -22.73
N PHE A 80 -37.85 41.90 -22.76
CA PHE A 80 -36.43 42.19 -22.62
C PHE A 80 -36.00 43.09 -23.77
N SER A 81 -35.23 44.13 -23.46
CA SER A 81 -34.61 44.91 -24.52
C SER A 81 -33.57 44.05 -25.25
N LEU A 82 -33.39 44.31 -26.54
CA LEU A 82 -32.42 43.58 -27.35
C LEU A 82 -31.00 43.68 -26.73
N ILE A 83 -30.67 44.83 -26.15
CA ILE A 83 -29.39 45.06 -25.45
C ILE A 83 -29.23 44.22 -24.18
N GLU A 84 -30.30 43.99 -23.41
CA GLU A 84 -30.26 43.18 -22.19
C GLU A 84 -30.02 41.69 -22.49
N VAL A 85 -30.61 41.18 -23.58
CA VAL A 85 -30.33 39.82 -24.07
C VAL A 85 -28.88 39.69 -24.55
N VAL A 86 -28.34 40.69 -25.24
CA VAL A 86 -26.94 40.63 -25.72
C VAL A 86 -25.94 40.67 -24.56
N VAL A 87 -26.15 41.54 -23.56
CA VAL A 87 -25.26 41.63 -22.38
C VAL A 87 -25.29 40.33 -21.58
N THR A 88 -26.47 39.75 -21.36
CA THR A 88 -26.60 38.48 -20.61
C THR A 88 -25.94 37.32 -21.34
N LEU A 89 -26.07 37.21 -22.67
CA LEU A 89 -25.38 36.21 -23.47
C LEU A 89 -23.85 36.40 -23.44
N GLY A 90 -23.38 37.64 -23.45
CA GLY A 90 -21.96 37.96 -23.33
C GLY A 90 -21.36 37.50 -21.98
N ILE A 91 -22.04 37.82 -20.87
CA ILE A 91 -21.57 37.43 -19.54
C ILE A 91 -21.67 35.91 -19.35
N PHE A 92 -22.76 35.28 -19.80
CA PHE A 92 -22.94 33.83 -19.66
C PHE A 92 -21.93 33.03 -20.49
N SER A 93 -21.60 33.50 -21.70
CA SER A 93 -20.57 32.85 -22.51
C SER A 93 -19.19 32.93 -21.85
N LEU A 94 -18.82 34.08 -21.29
CA LEU A 94 -17.56 34.25 -20.55
C LEU A 94 -17.49 33.36 -19.31
N LEU A 95 -18.57 33.28 -18.53
CA LEU A 95 -18.64 32.41 -17.34
C LEU A 95 -18.55 30.93 -17.72
N SER A 96 -19.19 30.52 -18.82
CA SER A 96 -19.19 29.13 -19.28
C SER A 96 -17.77 28.66 -19.61
N VAL A 97 -16.96 29.51 -20.27
CA VAL A 97 -15.56 29.19 -20.58
C VAL A 97 -14.73 28.97 -19.31
N VAL A 98 -14.84 29.88 -18.33
CA VAL A 98 -14.10 29.77 -17.06
C VAL A 98 -14.45 28.48 -16.31
N ILE A 99 -15.73 28.10 -16.29
CA ILE A 99 -16.20 26.87 -15.63
C ILE A 99 -15.62 25.62 -16.32
N ILE A 100 -15.59 25.60 -17.66
CA ILE A 100 -15.04 24.48 -18.43
C ILE A 100 -13.56 24.28 -18.12
N ASP A 101 -12.77 25.35 -18.07
CA ASP A 101 -11.34 25.27 -17.78
C ASP A 101 -11.06 24.70 -16.37
N VAL A 102 -11.79 25.18 -15.37
CA VAL A 102 -11.69 24.66 -13.99
C VAL A 102 -12.07 23.18 -13.95
N TYR A 103 -13.10 22.77 -14.67
CA TYR A 103 -13.51 21.37 -14.76
C TYR A 103 -12.44 20.50 -15.43
N LEU A 104 -11.85 20.95 -16.54
CA LEU A 104 -10.78 20.24 -17.22
C LEU A 104 -9.54 20.08 -16.34
N LEU A 105 -9.19 21.10 -15.56
CA LEU A 105 -8.09 21.03 -14.60
C LEU A 105 -8.37 19.99 -13.51
N ALA A 106 -9.59 19.97 -12.97
CA ALA A 106 -10.00 18.99 -11.97
C ALA A 106 -9.94 17.55 -12.52
N LEU A 107 -10.39 17.33 -13.76
CA LEU A 107 -10.31 16.02 -14.43
C LEU A 107 -8.86 15.55 -14.58
N LYS A 108 -7.94 16.42 -15.03
CA LYS A 108 -6.52 16.09 -15.14
C LYS A 108 -5.92 15.70 -13.79
N SER A 109 -6.23 16.46 -12.73
CA SER A 109 -5.79 16.17 -11.37
C SER A 109 -6.32 14.82 -10.86
N GLN A 110 -7.57 14.49 -11.17
CA GLN A 110 -8.18 13.21 -10.80
C GLN A 110 -7.52 12.04 -11.54
N GLN A 111 -7.25 12.17 -12.83
CA GLN A 111 -6.54 11.15 -13.62
C GLN A 111 -5.14 10.89 -13.07
N GLN A 112 -4.39 11.95 -12.79
CA GLN A 112 -3.06 11.83 -12.20
C GLN A 112 -3.09 11.12 -10.84
N THR A 113 -4.09 11.42 -10.01
CA THR A 113 -4.25 10.78 -8.70
C THR A 113 -4.58 9.30 -8.84
N SER A 114 -5.45 8.94 -9.80
CA SER A 114 -5.80 7.54 -10.09
C SER A 114 -4.59 6.72 -10.51
N LEU A 115 -3.78 7.24 -11.45
CA LEU A 115 -2.56 6.55 -11.90
C LEU A 115 -1.57 6.33 -10.77
N ARG A 116 -1.35 7.36 -9.92
CA ARG A 116 -0.47 7.24 -8.75
C ARG A 116 -0.98 6.19 -7.75
N GLN A 117 -2.29 6.09 -7.55
CA GLN A 117 -2.88 5.08 -6.67
C GLN A 117 -2.69 3.67 -7.21
N GLN A 118 -2.87 3.46 -8.52
CA GLN A 118 -2.62 2.18 -9.18
C GLN A 118 -1.14 1.77 -9.07
N THR A 119 -0.20 2.67 -9.38
CA THR A 119 1.24 2.39 -9.24
C THR A 119 1.61 2.03 -7.81
N LEU A 120 1.07 2.76 -6.83
CA LEU A 120 1.32 2.50 -5.41
C LEU A 120 0.71 1.16 -4.95
N ALA A 121 -0.44 0.76 -5.48
CA ALA A 121 -1.05 -0.53 -5.19
C ALA A 121 -0.20 -1.69 -5.73
N ASN A 122 0.26 -1.61 -6.97
CA ASN A 122 1.15 -2.61 -7.58
C ASN A 122 2.48 -2.71 -6.85
N LEU A 123 3.06 -1.57 -6.49
CA LEU A 123 4.29 -1.53 -5.71
C LEU A 123 4.11 -2.17 -4.32
N ARG A 124 2.99 -1.92 -3.63
CA ARG A 124 2.70 -2.54 -2.32
C ARG A 124 2.47 -4.04 -2.45
N TYR A 125 1.78 -4.48 -3.50
CA TYR A 125 1.56 -5.89 -3.77
C TYR A 125 2.89 -6.63 -3.98
N ALA A 126 3.80 -6.08 -4.80
CA ALA A 126 5.12 -6.64 -5.01
C ALA A 126 5.92 -6.69 -3.70
N ALA A 127 5.99 -5.57 -2.98
CA ALA A 127 6.70 -5.48 -1.70
C ALA A 127 6.16 -6.46 -0.65
N GLU A 128 4.84 -6.60 -0.52
CA GLU A 128 4.22 -7.53 0.44
C GLU A 128 4.46 -8.99 0.03
N THR A 129 4.40 -9.29 -1.27
CA THR A 129 4.66 -10.64 -1.77
C THR A 129 6.08 -11.08 -1.46
N ILE A 130 7.07 -10.23 -1.74
CA ILE A 130 8.48 -10.51 -1.42
C ILE A 130 8.69 -10.56 0.09
N SER A 131 8.10 -9.61 0.85
CA SER A 131 8.21 -9.59 2.32
C SER A 131 7.66 -10.85 2.97
N ARG A 132 6.53 -11.36 2.47
CA ARG A 132 5.94 -12.61 2.93
C ARG A 132 6.85 -13.79 2.62
N GLN A 133 7.46 -13.81 1.43
CA GLN A 133 8.40 -14.85 1.07
C GLN A 133 9.64 -14.83 1.98
N ILE A 134 10.25 -13.66 2.20
CA ILE A 134 11.39 -13.50 3.12
C ILE A 134 11.07 -14.03 4.53
N ARG A 135 9.86 -13.78 5.04
CA ARG A 135 9.45 -14.24 6.38
C ARG A 135 9.30 -15.76 6.47
N ASN A 136 8.97 -16.43 5.36
CA ASN A 136 8.65 -17.84 5.32
C ASN A 136 9.78 -18.71 4.73
N SER A 137 10.82 -18.08 4.20
CA SER A 137 11.99 -18.71 3.60
C SER A 137 13.26 -18.30 4.31
N GLU A 138 14.30 -19.10 4.11
CA GLU A 138 15.68 -18.77 4.43
C GLU A 138 16.32 -18.03 3.25
N ILE A 139 17.32 -17.20 3.55
CA ILE A 139 18.11 -16.53 2.51
C ILE A 139 19.15 -17.51 1.99
N ASP A 140 19.26 -17.65 0.66
CA ASP A 140 20.33 -18.45 0.08
C ASP A 140 21.63 -17.64 0.08
N TYR A 141 22.45 -17.85 1.12
CA TYR A 141 23.77 -17.24 1.26
C TYR A 141 24.83 -17.86 0.35
N ASN A 142 24.57 -19.04 -0.24
CA ASN A 142 25.47 -19.69 -1.19
C ASN A 142 25.18 -19.29 -2.64
N TYR A 143 24.10 -18.54 -2.87
CA TYR A 143 23.80 -17.98 -4.19
C TYR A 143 24.85 -16.94 -4.60
N SER A 144 25.24 -16.97 -5.87
CA SER A 144 26.20 -16.01 -6.42
C SER A 144 25.49 -14.70 -6.80
N TYR A 145 25.40 -13.80 -5.84
CA TYR A 145 24.87 -12.46 -6.07
C TYR A 145 25.83 -11.63 -6.93
N ASN A 146 25.29 -10.93 -7.93
CA ASN A 146 25.99 -9.99 -8.82
C ASN A 146 27.30 -10.50 -9.48
N GLN A 147 27.49 -11.83 -9.58
CA GLN A 147 28.74 -12.45 -10.07
C GLN A 147 29.98 -12.15 -9.22
N ASP A 148 29.82 -11.66 -7.98
CA ASP A 148 30.93 -11.31 -7.09
C ASP A 148 31.60 -12.53 -6.43
N GLY A 149 31.20 -13.75 -6.83
CA GLY A 149 31.89 -15.02 -6.57
C GLY A 149 32.41 -15.17 -5.15
N ASP A 150 31.60 -15.73 -4.25
CA ASP A 150 31.94 -16.08 -2.85
C ASP A 150 32.51 -14.95 -1.96
N SER A 151 32.68 -13.72 -2.47
CA SER A 151 33.21 -12.58 -1.72
C SER A 151 32.22 -12.01 -0.68
N GLY A 152 31.02 -12.59 -0.61
CA GLY A 152 29.95 -12.21 0.31
C GLY A 152 29.08 -11.09 -0.23
N LEU A 153 27.90 -10.97 0.40
CA LEU A 153 26.92 -9.93 0.13
C LEU A 153 27.53 -8.56 0.47
N ASN A 154 27.69 -7.67 -0.51
CA ASN A 154 28.32 -6.38 -0.27
C ASN A 154 27.55 -5.24 -0.93
N GLY A 155 26.67 -4.63 -0.14
CA GLY A 155 25.88 -3.49 -0.56
C GLY A 155 24.52 -3.89 -1.12
N ALA A 156 24.18 -3.33 -2.27
CA ALA A 156 22.85 -3.46 -2.86
C ALA A 156 22.84 -4.55 -3.92
N GLU A 157 22.13 -5.64 -3.67
CA GLU A 157 21.94 -6.73 -4.61
C GLU A 157 20.80 -6.45 -5.59
N THR A 158 20.98 -6.85 -6.84
CA THR A 158 19.96 -6.72 -7.89
C THR A 158 18.98 -7.89 -7.92
N GLU A 159 19.34 -8.97 -7.24
CA GLU A 159 18.58 -10.20 -7.12
C GLU A 159 18.43 -10.60 -5.65
N LEU A 160 17.37 -11.34 -5.33
CA LEU A 160 17.16 -11.92 -4.02
C LEU A 160 16.85 -13.41 -4.18
N ALA A 161 17.73 -14.28 -3.66
CA ALA A 161 17.54 -15.72 -3.66
C ALA A 161 17.12 -16.21 -2.27
N LEU A 162 16.07 -17.03 -2.23
CA LEU A 162 15.47 -17.57 -1.02
C LEU A 162 15.20 -19.05 -1.19
N ILE A 163 15.34 -19.83 -0.12
CA ILE A 163 15.02 -21.25 -0.07
C ILE A 163 13.89 -21.46 0.95
N ASP A 164 12.81 -22.11 0.56
CA ASP A 164 11.73 -22.45 1.50
C ASP A 164 12.03 -23.73 2.31
N GLN A 165 11.15 -24.05 3.26
CA GLN A 165 11.27 -25.25 4.10
C GLN A 165 11.15 -26.57 3.31
N ALA A 166 10.57 -26.53 2.10
CA ALA A 166 10.44 -27.67 1.21
C ALA A 166 11.63 -27.81 0.24
N GLY A 167 12.60 -26.88 0.30
CA GLY A 167 13.76 -26.84 -0.58
C GLY A 167 13.51 -26.18 -1.94
N ASN A 168 12.36 -25.52 -2.14
CA ASN A 168 12.10 -24.76 -3.36
C ASN A 168 12.92 -23.47 -3.37
N ASN A 169 13.52 -23.17 -4.51
CA ASN A 169 14.28 -21.95 -4.72
C ASN A 169 13.40 -20.85 -5.33
N TYR A 170 13.41 -19.68 -4.72
CA TYR A 170 12.74 -18.47 -5.15
C TYR A 170 13.77 -17.38 -5.45
N ILE A 171 13.82 -16.92 -6.69
CA ILE A 171 14.71 -15.83 -7.11
C ILE A 171 13.86 -14.66 -7.60
N TYR A 172 14.04 -13.49 -6.98
CA TYR A 172 13.44 -12.24 -7.45
C TYR A 172 14.48 -11.41 -8.20
N SER A 173 14.18 -11.02 -9.43
CA SER A 173 15.10 -10.23 -10.26
C SER A 173 14.35 -9.26 -11.18
N LEU A 174 15.00 -8.16 -11.53
CA LEU A 174 14.48 -7.16 -12.45
C LEU A 174 15.02 -7.42 -13.86
N ASN A 175 14.13 -7.66 -14.82
CA ASN A 175 14.50 -7.82 -16.23
C ASN A 175 13.51 -7.07 -17.13
N GLY A 176 14.01 -6.35 -18.13
CA GLY A 176 13.16 -5.66 -19.12
C GLY A 176 12.22 -4.58 -18.56
N GLY A 177 12.39 -4.15 -17.31
CA GLY A 177 11.46 -3.25 -16.62
C GLY A 177 10.28 -3.95 -15.94
N GLU A 178 10.34 -5.28 -15.79
CA GLU A 178 9.40 -6.08 -15.02
C GLU A 178 10.15 -6.81 -13.90
N LEU A 179 9.48 -6.98 -12.77
CA LEU A 179 9.97 -7.79 -11.68
C LEU A 179 9.53 -9.23 -11.89
N TYR A 180 10.48 -10.15 -11.93
CA TYR A 180 10.25 -11.58 -12.07
C TYR A 180 10.38 -12.29 -10.72
N ALA A 181 9.58 -13.33 -10.55
CA ALA A 181 9.71 -14.33 -9.50
C ALA A 181 9.97 -15.68 -10.18
N THR A 182 11.18 -16.22 -10.01
CA THR A 182 11.59 -17.51 -10.54
C THR A 182 11.47 -18.55 -9.47
N VAL A 183 10.59 -19.54 -9.67
CA VAL A 183 10.39 -20.64 -8.73
C VAL A 183 10.96 -21.91 -9.34
N ASN A 184 11.95 -22.52 -8.69
CA ASN A 184 12.64 -23.72 -9.19
C ASN A 184 13.11 -23.59 -10.65
N GLY A 185 13.65 -22.43 -11.01
CA GLY A 185 14.13 -22.13 -12.35
C GLY A 185 13.06 -21.74 -13.38
N GLN A 186 11.78 -21.70 -13.01
CA GLN A 186 10.68 -21.24 -13.88
C GLN A 186 10.34 -19.77 -13.60
N PRO A 187 10.68 -18.84 -14.51
CA PRO A 187 10.41 -17.41 -14.32
C PRO A 187 8.93 -17.08 -14.54
N SER A 188 8.35 -16.27 -13.66
CA SER A 188 7.00 -15.72 -13.78
C SER A 188 7.02 -14.21 -13.50
N PRO A 189 6.36 -13.36 -14.32
CA PRO A 189 6.30 -11.93 -14.04
C PRO A 189 5.42 -11.65 -12.81
N LEU A 190 5.97 -10.96 -11.82
CA LEU A 190 5.24 -10.45 -10.65
C LEU A 190 4.53 -9.12 -10.95
N THR A 191 5.01 -8.41 -11.97
CA THR A 191 4.47 -7.12 -12.44
C THR A 191 4.29 -7.16 -13.94
N GLU A 192 3.29 -6.43 -14.44
CA GLU A 192 3.06 -6.28 -15.87
C GLU A 192 3.54 -4.92 -16.37
N ILE A 193 4.39 -4.91 -17.40
CA ILE A 193 4.96 -3.68 -18.00
C ILE A 193 3.89 -2.71 -18.52
N ASN A 194 2.74 -3.24 -18.96
CA ASN A 194 1.62 -2.45 -19.47
C ASN A 194 0.90 -1.66 -18.37
N GLN A 195 1.07 -2.05 -17.10
CA GLN A 195 0.48 -1.34 -15.97
C GLN A 195 1.53 -0.47 -15.27
N VAL A 196 2.70 -1.05 -15.00
CA VAL A 196 3.79 -0.40 -14.28
C VAL A 196 5.14 -0.85 -14.83
N LYS A 197 6.04 0.11 -15.01
CA LYS A 197 7.44 -0.15 -15.32
C LYS A 197 8.26 -0.11 -14.05
N VAL A 198 9.02 -1.16 -13.77
CA VAL A 198 9.95 -1.23 -12.65
C VAL A 198 11.26 -0.57 -13.08
N LEU A 199 11.62 0.52 -12.40
CA LEU A 199 12.86 1.25 -12.65
C LEU A 199 14.00 0.74 -11.78
N LYS A 200 13.67 0.28 -10.56
CA LYS A 200 14.67 -0.11 -9.56
C LYS A 200 14.12 -1.21 -8.68
N ALA A 201 14.91 -2.25 -8.49
CA ALA A 201 14.73 -3.26 -7.45
C ALA A 201 16.11 -3.55 -6.87
N LEU A 202 16.33 -3.12 -5.63
CA LEU A 202 17.56 -3.37 -4.89
C LEU A 202 17.24 -4.06 -3.57
N PHE A 203 18.11 -4.98 -3.16
CA PHE A 203 17.98 -5.75 -1.94
C PHE A 203 19.26 -5.61 -1.11
N PHE A 204 19.12 -5.16 0.12
CA PHE A 204 20.22 -5.09 1.08
C PHE A 204 20.02 -6.20 2.10
N ILE A 205 20.94 -7.17 2.13
CA ILE A 205 20.84 -8.34 2.98
C ILE A 205 21.79 -8.17 4.17
N GLU A 206 21.27 -8.41 5.37
CA GLU A 206 22.04 -8.32 6.60
C GLU A 206 21.66 -9.46 7.54
N PRO A 207 22.62 -10.18 8.14
CA PRO A 207 24.07 -10.01 8.00
C PRO A 207 24.60 -10.44 6.62
N ILE A 208 25.81 -10.02 6.28
CA ILE A 208 26.48 -10.31 4.99
C ILE A 208 26.99 -11.75 4.87
N LYS A 209 27.07 -12.45 6.00
CA LYS A 209 27.40 -13.88 6.12
C LYS A 209 26.21 -14.59 6.75
N ASP A 210 26.07 -15.88 6.47
CA ASP A 210 25.02 -16.72 7.06
C ASP A 210 25.19 -16.80 8.59
N PRO A 211 24.22 -16.30 9.39
CA PRO A 211 24.32 -16.33 10.85
C PRO A 211 24.08 -17.72 11.45
N PHE A 212 23.61 -18.68 10.64
CA PHE A 212 23.27 -20.03 11.07
C PHE A 212 24.27 -21.10 10.59
N LYS A 213 25.44 -20.70 10.09
CA LYS A 213 26.49 -21.67 9.75
C LYS A 213 26.97 -22.41 10.99
N GLU A 214 27.22 -23.71 10.82
CA GLU A 214 27.78 -24.57 11.86
C GLU A 214 29.20 -24.11 12.21
N GLU A 215 29.40 -23.75 13.47
CA GLU A 215 30.68 -23.29 14.05
C GLU A 215 31.25 -24.33 15.04
N ARG A 216 30.63 -25.52 15.11
CA ARG A 216 31.17 -26.64 15.87
C ARG A 216 32.09 -27.45 15.01
N CYS A 217 33.22 -27.84 15.57
CA CYS A 217 34.05 -28.83 14.96
C CYS A 217 33.48 -30.21 15.35
N ASN A 218 32.91 -30.92 14.38
CA ASN A 218 32.26 -32.23 14.56
C ASN A 218 32.67 -33.20 13.43
N ALA A 219 33.94 -33.61 13.40
CA ALA A 219 34.41 -34.70 12.55
C ALA A 219 35.83 -35.12 12.96
N GLY A 220 36.31 -36.27 12.49
CA GLY A 220 37.68 -36.77 12.69
C GLY A 220 38.78 -35.85 12.14
N LEU A 221 39.61 -36.34 11.22
CA LEU A 221 40.86 -35.67 10.81
C LEU A 221 40.69 -34.26 10.20
N ASN A 222 39.51 -33.89 9.69
CA ASN A 222 39.20 -32.56 9.15
C ASN A 222 37.97 -31.94 9.83
N PRO A 223 38.11 -30.80 10.51
CA PRO A 223 36.99 -30.12 11.15
C PRO A 223 36.00 -29.55 10.10
N THR A 224 34.86 -30.20 9.93
CA THR A 224 33.71 -29.67 9.16
C THR A 224 32.95 -28.66 10.03
N GLY A 225 33.14 -27.36 9.77
CA GLY A 225 32.47 -26.25 10.47
C GLY A 225 33.38 -25.05 10.71
N CYS A 226 34.69 -25.27 10.66
CA CYS A 226 35.69 -24.31 11.10
C CYS A 226 36.36 -23.74 9.84
N LEU A 227 36.43 -22.41 9.66
CA LEU A 227 37.07 -21.86 8.46
C LEU A 227 38.56 -22.25 8.44
N ASN A 228 39.08 -22.59 7.26
CA ASN A 228 40.50 -22.86 7.04
C ASN A 228 41.31 -21.56 7.09
N GLY A 229 41.38 -20.92 8.27
CA GLY A 229 42.21 -19.74 8.53
C GLY A 229 43.48 -20.10 9.34
N PRO A 230 44.60 -19.39 9.18
CA PRO A 230 45.72 -19.45 10.12
C PRO A 230 45.37 -18.67 11.41
N PRO A 231 45.67 -19.18 12.63
CA PRO A 231 46.46 -20.39 12.94
C PRO A 231 45.64 -21.69 12.75
N PRO A 232 46.30 -22.86 12.57
CA PRO A 232 45.63 -24.10 12.20
C PRO A 232 44.50 -24.45 13.17
N ILE A 233 43.35 -24.78 12.59
CA ILE A 233 42.10 -25.09 13.27
C ILE A 233 42.33 -25.97 14.51
N SER A 234 42.19 -25.36 15.67
CA SER A 234 42.18 -26.04 16.95
C SER A 234 40.76 -26.01 17.50
N CYS A 235 40.27 -27.20 17.86
CA CYS A 235 38.98 -27.33 18.51
C CYS A 235 39.21 -27.20 20.01
N THR A 236 38.19 -26.75 20.75
CA THR A 236 38.29 -26.67 22.21
C THR A 236 38.61 -28.01 22.86
N LEU A 237 38.20 -29.13 22.24
CA LEU A 237 38.53 -30.49 22.67
C LEU A 237 39.34 -31.18 21.56
N ASN A 238 40.62 -31.42 21.83
CA ASN A 238 41.50 -32.18 20.94
C ASN A 238 41.90 -33.47 21.66
N ASP A 239 41.38 -34.61 21.24
CA ASP A 239 41.90 -35.91 21.67
C ASP A 239 42.89 -36.41 20.62
N SER A 240 44.16 -36.10 20.86
CA SER A 240 45.28 -36.48 20.01
C SER A 240 45.48 -38.00 19.91
N ALA A 241 45.01 -38.76 20.91
CA ALA A 241 45.13 -40.22 20.95
C ALA A 241 44.06 -40.90 20.08
N LEU A 242 42.88 -40.30 19.97
CA LEU A 242 41.76 -40.83 19.17
C LEU A 242 41.64 -40.18 17.77
N GLN A 243 42.46 -39.17 17.44
CA GLN A 243 42.33 -38.37 16.21
C GLN A 243 40.93 -37.72 16.08
N VAL A 244 40.32 -37.40 17.23
CA VAL A 244 38.98 -36.82 17.31
C VAL A 244 39.10 -35.36 17.75
N ARG A 245 38.50 -34.48 16.95
CA ARG A 245 38.44 -33.04 17.19
C ARG A 245 36.98 -32.66 17.40
N THR A 246 36.62 -32.23 18.62
CA THR A 246 35.25 -31.89 18.99
C THR A 246 35.15 -30.55 19.71
N GLY A 247 33.95 -29.96 19.74
CA GLY A 247 33.68 -28.71 20.45
C GLY A 247 33.56 -27.51 19.51
N PHE A 248 34.01 -26.34 19.96
CA PHE A 248 33.90 -25.09 19.21
C PHE A 248 35.17 -24.80 18.41
N CYS A 249 35.05 -24.09 17.28
CA CYS A 249 36.20 -23.52 16.60
C CYS A 249 36.91 -22.52 17.51
N GLN A 250 38.24 -22.55 17.56
CA GLN A 250 39.00 -21.45 18.13
C GLN A 250 39.19 -20.31 17.12
N CYS A 251 39.28 -19.08 17.62
CA CYS A 251 39.46 -17.88 16.81
C CYS A 251 40.28 -16.82 17.53
N ALA A 252 40.95 -15.97 16.75
CA ALA A 252 41.65 -14.77 17.23
C ALA A 252 41.00 -13.47 16.72
N GLN A 253 40.22 -13.56 15.64
CA GLN A 253 39.53 -12.45 15.00
C GLN A 253 38.23 -12.93 14.34
N ASN A 254 37.31 -12.00 14.07
CA ASN A 254 36.00 -12.27 13.48
C ASN A 254 36.06 -12.99 12.12
N THR A 255 37.11 -12.75 11.33
CA THR A 255 37.29 -13.39 10.02
C THR A 255 37.61 -14.87 10.11
N ASP A 256 38.01 -15.37 11.28
CA ASP A 256 38.31 -16.80 11.50
C ASP A 256 37.04 -17.64 11.65
N CYS A 257 35.88 -16.99 11.88
CA CYS A 257 34.60 -17.65 12.07
C CYS A 257 33.72 -17.57 10.80
N ALA A 258 33.02 -18.66 10.49
CA ALA A 258 32.15 -18.77 9.32
C ALA A 258 30.99 -17.76 9.32
N THR A 259 30.44 -17.52 10.51
CA THR A 259 29.41 -16.54 10.86
C THR A 259 29.97 -15.12 11.00
N GLY A 260 31.30 -14.97 11.07
CA GLY A 260 31.96 -13.68 11.24
C GLY A 260 32.02 -13.16 12.67
N PHE A 261 31.75 -14.00 13.68
CA PHE A 261 31.77 -13.60 15.09
C PHE A 261 32.70 -14.46 15.94
N CYS A 262 33.74 -13.84 16.50
CA CYS A 262 34.68 -14.44 17.44
C CYS A 262 34.50 -13.85 18.85
N ASP A 263 34.25 -14.69 19.85
CA ASP A 263 34.34 -14.25 21.25
C ASP A 263 35.81 -14.16 21.67
N LEU A 264 36.36 -12.95 21.63
CA LEU A 264 37.77 -12.69 21.97
C LEU A 264 38.11 -13.00 23.44
N ALA A 265 37.13 -13.05 24.34
CA ALA A 265 37.39 -13.39 25.74
C ALA A 265 37.62 -14.90 25.93
N GLN A 266 36.93 -15.72 25.13
CA GLN A 266 37.03 -17.17 25.17
C GLN A 266 37.89 -17.75 24.04
N GLY A 267 38.17 -16.96 23.01
CA GLY A 267 38.89 -17.37 21.80
C GLY A 267 38.12 -18.42 21.00
N ILE A 268 36.77 -18.35 20.97
CA ILE A 268 35.92 -19.33 20.27
C ILE A 268 34.90 -18.68 19.33
N CYS A 269 34.60 -19.35 18.22
CA CYS A 269 33.50 -18.99 17.35
C CYS A 269 32.18 -19.42 17.99
N LEU A 270 31.28 -18.47 18.16
CA LEU A 270 29.95 -18.71 18.69
C LEU A 270 28.91 -18.46 17.60
N PRO A 271 27.88 -19.32 17.49
CA PRO A 271 26.76 -19.04 16.60
C PRO A 271 26.07 -17.74 17.04
N VAL A 272 25.91 -16.81 16.11
CA VAL A 272 25.18 -15.57 16.34
C VAL A 272 23.68 -15.82 16.25
N ASN A 273 22.96 -15.53 17.33
CA ASN A 273 21.51 -15.57 17.34
C ASN A 273 20.93 -14.29 16.70
N GLU A 274 21.30 -14.03 15.45
CA GLU A 274 20.82 -12.90 14.66
C GLU A 274 19.91 -13.39 13.54
N GLN A 275 18.70 -12.81 13.46
CA GLN A 275 17.77 -13.11 12.38
C GLN A 275 18.15 -12.33 11.13
N PRO A 276 18.29 -12.99 9.97
CA PRO A 276 18.50 -12.31 8.71
C PRO A 276 17.37 -11.32 8.39
N ARG A 277 17.75 -10.17 7.85
CA ARG A 277 16.86 -9.11 7.40
C ARG A 277 17.24 -8.66 5.99
N VAL A 278 16.22 -8.39 5.20
CA VAL A 278 16.35 -7.86 3.84
C VAL A 278 15.63 -6.53 3.78
N THR A 279 16.36 -5.48 3.48
CA THR A 279 15.80 -4.16 3.16
C THR A 279 15.72 -4.03 1.65
N MET A 280 14.52 -3.91 1.11
CA MET A 280 14.32 -3.73 -0.32
C MET A 280 13.94 -2.30 -0.67
N ILE A 281 14.49 -1.79 -1.78
CA ILE A 281 14.16 -0.51 -2.38
C ILE A 281 13.56 -0.77 -3.76
N LEU A 282 12.28 -0.48 -3.90
CA LEU A 282 11.52 -0.66 -5.13
C LEU A 282 11.13 0.70 -5.71
N GLY A 283 11.35 0.89 -7.02
CA GLY A 283 11.00 2.10 -7.76
C GLY A 283 10.13 1.75 -8.96
N PHE A 284 8.86 2.16 -8.93
CA PHE A 284 7.88 1.84 -9.96
C PHE A 284 7.44 3.12 -10.66
N GLN A 285 7.16 3.02 -11.95
CA GLN A 285 6.70 4.09 -12.81
C GLN A 285 5.38 3.69 -13.46
N SER A 286 4.40 4.60 -13.51
CA SER A 286 3.15 4.36 -14.25
C SER A 286 3.43 4.19 -15.74
N ALA A 287 2.72 3.28 -16.42
CA ALA A 287 2.82 3.05 -17.86
C ALA A 287 2.16 4.17 -18.72
N GLY A 288 2.10 5.41 -18.21
CA GLY A 288 1.47 6.53 -18.88
C GLY A 288 2.18 6.88 -20.21
N GLN A 289 1.42 6.99 -21.30
CA GLN A 289 1.96 7.30 -22.63
C GLN A 289 2.40 8.77 -22.79
N ARG A 290 1.90 9.67 -21.95
CA ARG A 290 2.25 11.10 -22.00
C ARG A 290 3.22 11.43 -20.86
N PRO A 291 4.27 12.24 -21.10
CA PRO A 291 5.25 12.59 -20.07
C PRO A 291 4.65 13.14 -18.77
N GLN A 292 3.53 13.87 -18.86
CA GLN A 292 2.81 14.43 -17.70
C GLN A 292 2.12 13.37 -16.81
N ASP A 293 1.79 12.20 -17.37
CA ASP A 293 1.08 11.10 -16.72
C ASP A 293 2.04 10.05 -16.14
N ILE A 294 3.33 10.17 -16.45
CA ILE A 294 4.41 9.35 -15.91
C ILE A 294 4.68 9.80 -14.47
N LYS A 295 4.41 8.93 -13.51
CA LYS A 295 4.68 9.15 -12.09
C LYS A 295 5.53 8.02 -11.55
N THR A 296 6.64 8.38 -10.93
CA THR A 296 7.52 7.44 -10.24
C THR A 296 7.20 7.44 -8.75
N VAL A 297 7.12 6.25 -8.17
CA VAL A 297 6.91 6.03 -6.74
C VAL A 297 7.99 5.10 -6.25
N TYR A 298 8.62 5.46 -5.13
CA TYR A 298 9.58 4.62 -4.45
C TYR A 298 9.00 4.11 -3.13
N LEU A 299 9.39 2.90 -2.76
CA LEU A 299 9.11 2.33 -1.46
C LEU A 299 10.33 1.57 -0.97
N GLN A 300 10.63 1.79 0.30
CA GLN A 300 11.60 1.04 1.05
C GLN A 300 10.87 0.29 2.16
N THR A 301 11.19 -0.98 2.32
CA THR A 301 10.67 -1.80 3.42
C THR A 301 11.69 -2.83 3.82
N THR A 302 11.64 -3.26 5.08
CA THR A 302 12.53 -4.28 5.64
C THR A 302 11.70 -5.44 6.14
N ALA A 303 12.08 -6.66 5.75
CA ALA A 303 11.49 -7.89 6.24
C ALA A 303 12.59 -8.77 6.83
N SER A 304 12.27 -9.47 7.92
CA SER A 304 13.19 -10.42 8.55
C SER A 304 12.68 -11.84 8.38
N SER A 305 13.59 -12.78 8.17
CA SER A 305 13.27 -14.19 8.18
C SER A 305 12.83 -14.62 9.58
N ARG A 306 11.94 -15.61 9.64
CA ARG A 306 11.46 -16.20 10.91
C ARG A 306 11.98 -17.61 11.11
N VAL A 307 12.99 -18.02 10.34
CA VAL A 307 13.62 -19.31 10.48
C VAL A 307 14.50 -19.28 11.74
N TYR A 308 14.28 -20.23 12.64
CA TYR A 308 15.11 -20.41 13.82
C TYR A 308 15.90 -21.70 13.65
N LYS A 309 17.17 -21.59 13.29
CA LYS A 309 18.13 -22.70 13.35
C LYS A 309 18.86 -22.63 14.69
N ARG A 310 19.07 -23.79 15.32
CA ARG A 310 19.74 -23.93 16.62
C ARG A 310 20.89 -24.91 16.48
#